data_AF-A0A8J3EJP2-F1
#
_entry.id   AF-A0A8J3EJP2-F1
#
_cell.length_a   1.000
_cell.length_b   1.000
_cell.length_c   1.000
_cell.angle_alpha   90.00
_cell.angle_beta   90.00
_cell.angle_gamma   90.00
#
_symmetry.space_group_name_H-M   'P 1'
#
loop_
_entity.id
_entity.type
_entity.pdbx_description
1 polymer ?
#
loop_
_entity_poly.entity_id
_entity_poly.type
_entity_poly.pdbx_seq_one_letter_code
_entity_poly.pdbx_strand_id
1 'polypeptide(L)'
;MTFYELLVFIHVFSAILGMGPGLVMTFVVTSAKPKNMTELKHAFAIRNSLHILTMIGGVLLLVTGLIMGILNPYWFSQGWYITSLILYLIALSFGPFLLKPRSVPIKKLFKTYEGEEIPEEYYRLSKRLFQVEHVENLIFVVIITLMILKPF
;
A
#
# COMPACT_ATOMS: atom_id res chain seq x y z
N MET A 1 19.69 19.13 14.79
CA MET A 1 18.90 18.56 13.68
C MET A 1 18.43 19.69 12.80
N THR A 2 18.84 19.71 11.54
CA THR A 2 18.39 20.70 10.55
C THR A 2 16.97 20.39 10.08
N PHE A 3 16.31 21.36 9.43
CA PHE A 3 14.98 21.13 8.84
C PHE A 3 14.99 20.00 7.79
N TYR A 4 16.05 19.95 6.98
CA TYR A 4 16.22 18.88 6.00
C TYR A 4 16.38 17.50 6.65
N GLU A 5 17.19 17.39 7.71
CA GLU A 5 17.34 16.13 8.47
C GLU A 5 16.02 15.67 9.09
N LEU A 6 15.19 16.60 9.58
CA LEU A 6 13.85 16.27 10.08
C LEU A 6 12.95 15.71 8.97
N LEU A 7 12.99 16.31 7.77
CA LEU A 7 12.22 15.81 6.62
C LEU A 7 12.68 14.41 6.20
N VAL A 8 13.99 14.17 6.13
CA VAL A 8 14.55 12.85 5.82
C VAL A 8 14.10 11.84 6.87
N PHE A 9 14.16 12.19 8.16
CA PHE A 9 13.68 11.35 9.25
C PHE A 9 12.21 10.98 9.06
N ILE A 10 11.32 11.97 8.88
CA ILE A 10 9.89 11.70 8.68
C ILE A 10 9.66 10.87 7.40
N HIS A 11 10.36 11.16 6.31
CA HIS A 11 10.23 10.45 5.05
C HIS A 11 10.60 8.98 5.18
N VAL A 12 11.74 8.67 5.79
CA VAL A 12 12.20 7.29 6.01
C VAL A 12 11.24 6.55 6.94
N PHE A 13 10.81 7.17 8.04
CA PHE A 13 9.80 6.57 8.93
C PHE A 13 8.46 6.34 8.21
N SER A 14 8.06 7.25 7.33
CA SER A 14 6.85 7.12 6.51
C SER A 14 6.97 5.98 5.51
N ALA A 15 8.15 5.74 4.95
CA ALA A 15 8.40 4.58 4.10
C ALA A 15 8.26 3.27 4.88
N ILE A 16 8.86 3.20 6.06
CA ILE A 16 8.85 1.99 6.92
C ILE A 16 7.43 1.72 7.45
N LEU A 17 6.82 2.71 8.10
CA LEU A 17 5.52 2.57 8.76
C LEU A 17 4.33 2.66 7.79
N GLY A 18 4.52 3.31 6.65
CA GLY A 18 3.51 3.41 5.59
C GLY A 18 3.55 2.23 4.65
N MET A 19 4.67 2.02 3.94
CA MET A 19 4.74 0.94 2.95
C MET A 19 4.84 -0.45 3.60
N GLY A 20 5.47 -0.56 4.77
CA GLY A 20 5.64 -1.84 5.49
C GLY A 20 4.32 -2.59 5.71
N PRO A 21 3.30 -1.97 6.33
CA PRO A 21 1.97 -2.57 6.46
C PRO A 21 1.36 -3.00 5.12
N GLY A 22 1.58 -2.24 4.04
CA GLY A 22 1.10 -2.58 2.70
C GLY A 22 1.59 -3.94 2.19
N LEU A 23 2.86 -4.25 2.44
CA LEU A 23 3.47 -5.54 2.07
C LEU A 23 2.86 -6.74 2.82
N VAL A 24 2.33 -6.52 4.03
CA VAL A 24 1.80 -7.59 4.89
C VAL A 24 0.27 -7.66 4.94
N MET A 25 -0.44 -6.67 4.38
CA MET A 25 -1.91 -6.63 4.38
C MET A 25 -2.55 -7.90 3.82
N THR A 26 -2.08 -8.36 2.66
CA THR A 26 -2.57 -9.58 2.03
C THR A 26 -2.21 -10.81 2.87
N PHE A 27 -0.99 -10.83 3.42
CA PHE A 27 -0.46 -11.92 4.23
C PHE A 27 -1.32 -12.16 5.48
N VAL A 28 -1.79 -11.11 6.15
CA VAL A 28 -2.68 -11.23 7.33
C VAL A 28 -3.93 -12.03 7.01
N VAL A 29 -4.50 -11.87 5.82
CA VAL A 29 -5.71 -12.60 5.43
C VAL A 29 -5.38 -14.02 4.96
N THR A 30 -4.36 -14.19 4.13
CA THR A 30 -4.03 -15.51 3.55
C THR A 30 -3.43 -16.47 4.56
N SER A 31 -2.60 -15.96 5.48
CA SER A 31 -1.89 -16.79 6.47
C SER A 31 -2.77 -17.16 7.66
N ALA A 32 -3.82 -16.39 7.94
CA ALA A 32 -4.82 -16.73 8.95
C ALA A 32 -5.58 -18.02 8.64
N LYS A 33 -5.64 -18.44 7.36
CA LYS A 33 -6.36 -19.64 6.89
C LYS A 33 -7.74 -19.79 7.56
N PRO A 34 -8.62 -18.77 7.41
CA PRO A 34 -9.88 -18.73 8.13
C PRO A 34 -10.73 -19.95 7.77
N LYS A 35 -11.31 -20.59 8.79
CA LYS A 35 -12.17 -21.77 8.64
C LYS A 35 -13.64 -21.40 8.45
N ASN A 36 -14.01 -20.18 8.81
CA ASN A 36 -15.37 -19.68 8.75
C ASN A 36 -15.41 -18.16 8.44
N MET A 37 -16.61 -17.66 8.19
CA MET A 37 -16.85 -16.26 7.84
C MET A 37 -16.51 -15.30 8.98
N THR A 38 -16.70 -15.70 10.23
CA THR A 38 -16.33 -14.88 11.39
C THR A 38 -14.83 -14.61 11.45
N GLU A 39 -14.00 -15.65 11.33
CA GLU A 39 -12.53 -15.53 11.27
C GLU A 39 -12.09 -14.70 10.06
N LEU A 40 -12.72 -14.91 8.90
CA LEU A 40 -12.42 -14.18 7.68
C LEU A 40 -12.72 -12.67 7.82
N LYS A 41 -13.89 -12.31 8.36
CA LYS A 41 -14.28 -10.92 8.63
C LYS A 41 -13.30 -10.26 9.61
N HIS A 42 -12.88 -10.99 10.64
CA HIS A 42 -11.88 -10.50 11.61
C HIS A 42 -10.52 -10.24 10.94
N ALA A 43 -10.03 -11.16 10.10
CA ALA A 43 -8.78 -10.96 9.36
C ALA A 43 -8.84 -9.71 8.44
N PHE A 44 -9.98 -9.47 7.79
CA PHE A 44 -10.19 -8.25 7.00
C PHE A 44 -10.31 -6.98 7.85
N ALA A 45 -10.80 -7.06 9.09
CA ALA A 45 -10.82 -5.93 10.02
C ALA A 45 -9.38 -5.52 10.38
N ILE A 46 -8.50 -6.48 10.68
CA ILE A 46 -7.06 -6.23 10.93
C ILE A 46 -6.42 -5.63 9.67
N ARG A 47 -6.67 -6.22 8.50
CA ARG A 47 -6.18 -5.68 7.21
C ARG A 47 -6.61 -4.23 7.01
N ASN A 48 -7.84 -3.86 7.37
CA ASN A 48 -8.32 -2.48 7.26
C ASN A 48 -7.59 -1.53 8.21
N SER A 49 -7.25 -1.95 9.42
CA SER A 49 -6.42 -1.15 10.35
C SER A 49 -5.02 -0.89 9.77
N LEU A 50 -4.41 -1.90 9.14
CA LEU A 50 -3.12 -1.75 8.45
C LEU A 50 -3.21 -0.79 7.26
N HIS A 51 -4.31 -0.83 6.49
CA HIS A 51 -4.53 0.09 5.37
C HIS A 51 -4.54 1.56 5.81
N ILE A 52 -5.07 1.87 7.00
CA ILE A 52 -5.06 3.25 7.53
C ILE A 52 -3.63 3.74 7.75
N LEU A 53 -2.76 2.89 8.33
CA LEU A 53 -1.34 3.21 8.50
C LEU A 53 -0.65 3.43 7.14
N THR A 54 -0.98 2.58 6.17
CA THR A 54 -0.46 2.66 4.79
C THR A 54 -0.84 3.99 4.14
N MET A 55 -2.08 4.43 4.30
CA MET A 55 -2.57 5.71 3.77
C MET A 55 -1.86 6.91 4.40
N ILE A 56 -1.73 6.93 5.73
CA ILE A 56 -1.07 8.04 6.45
C ILE A 56 0.40 8.12 6.04
N GLY A 57 1.11 6.99 6.10
CA GLY A 57 2.52 6.95 5.72
C GLY A 57 2.73 7.25 4.25
N GLY A 58 1.84 6.81 3.36
CA GLY A 58 1.90 7.17 1.94
C GLY A 58 1.75 8.68 1.69
N VAL A 59 0.81 9.35 2.34
CA VAL A 59 0.65 10.80 2.21
C VAL A 59 1.90 11.52 2.74
N LEU A 60 2.38 11.15 3.93
CA LEU A 60 3.57 11.77 4.52
C LEU A 60 4.81 11.54 3.65
N LEU A 61 4.98 10.35 3.09
CA LEU A 61 6.09 10.02 2.21
C LEU A 61 6.11 10.91 0.96
N LEU A 62 4.97 11.06 0.28
CA LEU A 62 4.87 11.90 -0.92
C LEU A 62 5.17 13.36 -0.58
N VAL A 63 4.51 13.90 0.45
CA VAL A 63 4.65 15.30 0.85
C VAL A 63 6.10 15.62 1.22
N THR A 64 6.70 14.79 2.09
CA THR A 64 8.11 14.99 2.49
C THR A 64 9.07 14.81 1.32
N GLY A 65 8.83 13.84 0.44
CA GLY A 65 9.63 13.62 -0.76
C GLY A 65 9.63 14.84 -1.69
N LEU A 66 8.46 15.41 -1.95
CA LEU A 66 8.30 16.61 -2.77
C LEU A 66 8.94 17.84 -2.12
N ILE A 67 8.77 18.04 -0.81
CA ILE A 67 9.41 19.16 -0.10
C ILE A 67 10.94 19.03 -0.21
N MET A 68 11.50 17.84 0.02
CA MET A 68 12.95 17.63 -0.13
C MET A 68 13.42 17.84 -1.58
N GLY A 69 12.62 17.47 -2.57
CA GLY A 69 12.90 17.77 -3.98
C GLY A 69 12.88 19.27 -4.28
N ILE A 70 11.95 20.04 -3.71
CA ILE A 70 11.91 21.51 -3.84
C ILE A 70 13.14 22.15 -3.19
N LEU A 71 13.60 21.62 -2.05
CA LEU A 71 14.82 22.06 -1.39
C LEU A 71 16.09 21.67 -2.17
N ASN A 72 16.01 20.66 -3.03
CA ASN A 72 17.12 20.17 -3.87
C ASN A 72 16.69 20.07 -5.35
N PRO A 73 16.45 21.19 -6.05
CA PRO A 73 15.81 21.17 -7.37
C PRO A 73 16.52 20.32 -8.42
N TYR A 74 17.82 20.08 -8.28
CA TYR A 74 18.56 19.20 -9.19
C TYR A 74 18.01 17.76 -9.19
N TRP A 75 17.32 17.29 -8.14
CA TRP A 75 16.67 15.97 -8.11
C TRP A 75 15.65 15.79 -9.23
N PHE A 76 15.01 16.87 -9.70
CA PHE A 76 14.11 16.83 -10.86
C PHE A 76 14.82 16.61 -12.20
N SER A 77 16.16 16.51 -12.19
CA SER A 77 16.96 16.01 -13.31
C SER A 77 17.50 14.60 -13.10
N GLN A 78 17.35 14.04 -11.90
CA GLN A 78 17.85 12.71 -11.55
C GLN A 78 16.80 11.66 -11.88
N GLY A 79 17.20 10.66 -12.67
CA GLY A 79 16.22 9.71 -13.16
C GLY A 79 15.67 8.81 -12.05
N TRP A 80 16.45 8.47 -11.01
CA TRP A 80 15.95 7.71 -9.85
C TRP A 80 14.79 8.43 -9.17
N TYR A 81 14.86 9.75 -9.05
CA TYR A 81 13.85 10.57 -8.38
C TYR A 81 12.59 10.69 -9.22
N ILE A 82 12.73 11.06 -10.50
CA ILE A 82 11.61 11.20 -11.43
C ILE A 82 10.88 9.87 -11.61
N THR A 83 11.63 8.78 -11.82
CA THR A 83 11.06 7.44 -12.01
C THR A 83 10.29 7.01 -10.76
N SER A 84 10.87 7.20 -9.57
CA SER A 84 10.19 6.88 -8.31
C SER A 84 8.92 7.70 -8.12
N LEU A 85 8.94 8.99 -8.44
CA LEU A 85 7.77 9.86 -8.34
C LEU A 85 6.65 9.40 -9.28
N ILE A 86 6.98 9.08 -10.53
CA ILE A 86 6.01 8.55 -11.51
C ILE A 86 5.42 7.23 -11.01
N LEU A 87 6.27 6.28 -10.62
CA LEU A 87 5.84 5.00 -10.06
C LEU A 87 4.95 5.18 -8.83
N TYR A 88 5.27 6.16 -7.98
CA TYR A 88 4.48 6.48 -6.80
C TYR A 88 3.09 7.00 -7.16
N LEU A 89 2.98 7.89 -8.14
CA LEU A 89 1.69 8.39 -8.64
C LEU A 89 0.87 7.28 -9.29
N ILE A 90 1.52 6.36 -10.01
CA ILE A 90 0.88 5.15 -10.55
C ILE A 90 0.34 4.30 -9.39
N ALA A 91 1.15 3.99 -8.37
CA ALA A 91 0.69 3.23 -7.21
C ALA A 91 -0.47 3.93 -6.48
N LEU A 92 -0.40 5.26 -6.27
CA LEU A 92 -1.49 6.03 -5.68
C LEU A 92 -2.79 5.91 -6.48
N SER A 93 -2.71 5.85 -7.80
CA SER A 93 -3.87 5.65 -8.68
C SER A 93 -4.51 4.26 -8.51
N PHE A 94 -3.75 3.24 -8.07
CA PHE A 94 -4.30 1.90 -7.88
C PHE A 94 -5.43 1.90 -6.84
N GLY A 95 -5.33 2.71 -5.79
CA GLY A 95 -6.36 2.87 -4.76
C GLY A 95 -7.79 3.06 -5.33
N PRO A 96 -8.09 4.21 -5.95
CA PRO A 96 -9.42 4.47 -6.50
C PRO A 96 -9.75 3.65 -7.76
N PHE A 97 -8.78 3.39 -8.65
CA PHE A 97 -9.07 2.84 -9.97
C PHE A 97 -9.02 1.30 -10.03
N LEU A 98 -8.19 0.65 -9.22
CA LEU A 98 -8.00 -0.80 -9.30
C LEU A 98 -8.42 -1.54 -8.03
N LEU A 99 -8.05 -1.07 -6.84
CA LEU A 99 -8.31 -1.73 -5.57
C LEU A 99 -9.74 -1.51 -5.09
N LYS A 100 -10.25 -0.28 -5.14
CA LYS A 100 -11.62 0.04 -4.69
C LYS A 100 -12.69 -0.77 -5.44
N PRO A 101 -12.71 -0.85 -6.79
CA PRO A 101 -13.72 -1.62 -7.51
C PRO A 101 -13.67 -3.13 -7.19
N ARG A 102 -12.50 -3.66 -6.85
CA ARG A 102 -12.31 -5.07 -6.47
C ARG A 102 -12.65 -5.35 -5.00
N SER A 103 -12.49 -4.36 -4.13
CA SER A 103 -12.81 -4.46 -2.70
C SER A 103 -14.31 -4.33 -2.41
N VAL A 104 -15.06 -3.56 -3.20
CA VAL A 104 -16.49 -3.31 -2.98
C VAL A 104 -17.33 -4.61 -3.02
N PRO A 105 -17.18 -5.52 -3.99
CA PRO A 105 -17.90 -6.79 -4.00
C PRO A 105 -17.63 -7.66 -2.76
N ILE A 106 -16.38 -7.72 -2.28
CA ILE A 106 -16.01 -8.46 -1.07
C ILE A 106 -16.70 -7.85 0.16
N LYS A 107 -16.68 -6.51 0.27
CA LYS A 107 -17.37 -5.80 1.36
C LYS A 107 -18.89 -6.02 1.31
N LYS A 108 -19.47 -6.09 0.11
CA LYS A 108 -20.90 -6.41 -0.05
C LYS A 108 -21.20 -7.83 0.42
N LEU A 109 -20.39 -8.80 -0.01
CA LEU A 109 -20.49 -10.20 0.42
C LEU A 109 -20.47 -10.35 1.95
N PHE A 110 -19.56 -9.64 2.63
CA PHE A 110 -19.47 -9.69 4.10
C PHE A 110 -20.70 -9.11 4.81
N LYS A 111 -21.42 -8.18 4.17
CA LYS A 111 -22.63 -7.57 4.73
C LYS A 111 -23.89 -8.39 4.48
N THR A 112 -23.97 -9.08 3.34
CA THR A 112 -25.19 -9.79 2.91
C THR A 112 -25.18 -11.27 3.24
N TYR A 113 -24.00 -11.86 3.49
CA TYR A 113 -23.88 -13.28 3.80
C TYR A 113 -23.98 -13.52 5.31
N GLU A 114 -25.01 -14.28 5.71
CA GLU A 114 -25.34 -14.61 7.10
C GLU A 114 -24.82 -15.98 7.56
N GLY A 115 -24.35 -16.83 6.64
CA GLY A 115 -23.77 -18.13 6.99
C GLY A 115 -22.35 -18.04 7.56
N GLU A 116 -21.89 -19.15 8.14
CA GLU A 116 -20.50 -19.30 8.61
C GLU A 116 -19.56 -19.96 7.59
N GLU A 117 -20.09 -20.59 6.55
CA GLU A 117 -19.26 -21.17 5.49
C GLU A 117 -18.67 -20.07 4.59
N ILE A 118 -17.43 -20.23 4.16
CA ILE A 118 -16.82 -19.25 3.24
C ILE A 118 -17.30 -19.55 1.82
N PRO A 119 -18.10 -18.68 1.19
CA PRO A 119 -18.68 -18.96 -0.11
C PRO A 119 -17.60 -18.96 -1.20
N GLU A 120 -17.76 -19.81 -2.21
CA GLU A 120 -16.77 -19.98 -3.29
C GLU A 120 -16.48 -18.66 -4.05
N GLU A 121 -17.50 -17.80 -4.14
CA GLU A 121 -17.38 -16.45 -4.71
C GLU A 121 -16.30 -15.60 -4.04
N TYR A 122 -16.09 -15.75 -2.72
CA TYR A 122 -15.04 -15.05 -1.99
C TYR A 122 -13.66 -15.31 -2.61
N TYR A 123 -13.31 -16.57 -2.87
CA TYR A 123 -11.99 -16.95 -3.37
C TYR A 123 -11.71 -16.36 -4.75
N ARG A 124 -12.74 -16.29 -5.60
CA ARG A 124 -12.63 -15.67 -6.92
C ARG A 124 -12.41 -14.16 -6.82
N LEU A 125 -13.13 -13.49 -5.92
CA LEU A 125 -13.01 -12.04 -5.72
C LEU A 125 -11.68 -11.67 -5.05
N SER A 126 -11.28 -12.38 -4.01
CA SER A 126 -10.06 -12.13 -3.26
C SER A 126 -8.82 -12.36 -4.10
N LYS A 127 -8.78 -13.40 -4.93
CA LYS A 127 -7.67 -13.63 -5.88
C LYS A 127 -7.43 -12.43 -6.78
N ARG A 128 -8.49 -11.83 -7.35
CA ARG A 128 -8.37 -10.65 -8.23
C ARG A 128 -7.91 -9.41 -7.47
N LEU A 129 -8.40 -9.20 -6.25
CA LEU A 129 -7.96 -8.10 -5.39
C LEU A 129 -6.47 -8.25 -5.05
N PHE A 130 -6.09 -9.41 -4.53
CA PHE A 130 -4.75 -9.69 -4.07
C PHE A 130 -3.73 -9.64 -5.22
N GLN A 131 -4.06 -10.10 -6.41
CA GLN A 131 -3.16 -9.95 -7.57
C GLN A 131 -2.77 -8.48 -7.83
N VAL A 132 -3.72 -7.56 -7.73
CA VAL A 132 -3.45 -6.12 -7.90
C VAL A 132 -2.59 -5.59 -6.75
N GLU A 133 -2.87 -6.00 -5.52
CA GLU A 133 -2.06 -5.62 -4.34
C GLU A 133 -0.61 -6.09 -4.47
N HIS A 134 -0.36 -7.30 -4.98
CA HIS A 134 1.01 -7.78 -5.19
C HIS A 134 1.76 -6.97 -6.24
N VAL A 135 1.07 -6.52 -7.30
CA VAL A 135 1.66 -5.63 -8.32
C VAL A 135 1.98 -4.26 -7.71
N GLU A 136 1.07 -3.71 -6.90
CA GLU A 136 1.30 -2.46 -6.17
C GLU A 136 2.51 -2.57 -5.21
N ASN A 137 2.58 -3.67 -4.46
CA ASN A 137 3.67 -3.95 -3.54
C ASN A 137 5.02 -4.10 -4.27
N LEU A 138 5.03 -4.71 -5.47
CA LEU A 138 6.22 -4.76 -6.31
C LEU A 138 6.68 -3.36 -6.73
N ILE A 139 5.74 -2.47 -7.10
CA ILE A 139 6.05 -1.07 -7.41
C ILE A 139 6.69 -0.38 -6.20
N PHE A 140 6.16 -0.59 -4.99
CA PHE A 140 6.75 -0.03 -3.77
C PHE A 140 8.17 -0.54 -3.51
N VAL A 141 8.44 -1.83 -3.71
CA VAL A 141 9.80 -2.39 -3.60
C VAL A 141 10.76 -1.75 -4.61
N VAL A 142 10.31 -1.54 -5.85
CA VAL A 142 11.11 -0.85 -6.87
C VAL A 142 11.40 0.60 -6.45
N ILE A 143 10.40 1.33 -5.95
CA ILE A 143 10.57 2.71 -5.46
C ILE A 143 11.60 2.77 -4.32
N ILE A 144 11.47 1.89 -3.32
CA ILE A 144 12.43 1.81 -2.20
C ILE A 144 13.84 1.54 -2.74
N THR A 145 13.97 0.62 -3.69
CA THR A 145 15.25 0.27 -4.32
C THR A 145 15.88 1.47 -5.03
N LEU A 146 15.10 2.22 -5.81
CA LEU A 146 15.55 3.44 -6.48
C LEU A 146 15.99 4.52 -5.48
N MET A 147 15.25 4.69 -4.40
CA MET A 147 15.54 5.69 -3.35
C MET A 147 16.81 5.36 -2.56
N ILE A 148 17.14 4.07 -2.40
CA ILE A 148 18.35 3.61 -1.71
C ILE A 148 19.55 3.66 -2.65
N LEU A 149 19.45 3.03 -3.83
CA LEU A 149 20.59 2.84 -4.73
C LEU A 149 20.93 4.08 -5.55
N LYS A 150 19.93 4.92 -5.86
CA LYS A 150 20.07 6.15 -6.67
C LYS A 150 20.95 5.98 -7.92
N PRO A 151 20.67 5.00 -8.80
CA PRO A 151 21.64 4.55 -9.80
C PRO A 151 21.88 5.50 -10.99
N PHE A 152 21.00 6.49 -11.24
CA PHE A 152 21.06 7.38 -12.41
C PHE A 152 20.28 8.68 -12.20
#